data_AF-A0A8T1W201-F1
#
_entry.id   AF-A0A8T1W201-F1
#
_cell.length_a   1.000
_cell.length_b   1.000
_cell.length_c   1.000
_cell.angle_alpha   90.00
_cell.angle_beta   90.00
_cell.angle_gamma   90.00
#
_symmetry.space_group_name_H-M   'P 1'
#
loop_
_entity.id
_entity.type
_entity.pdbx_description
1 polymer ?
#
loop_
_entity_poly.entity_id
_entity_poly.type
_entity_poly.pdbx_seq_one_letter_code
_entity_poly.pdbx_strand_id
1 'polypeptide(L)'
;MKGRFIVNPFTELNLTSEDQARLEDLANQCITNNLEYCKKFTANKRVVDTTRWKLLKEGEKLKIYSERSGVSTTAATGANEPTGSGLPMLLCVGTMEGKLDDLMFGLISENLETMRVKASYVDDFSGAAVLDDVCLPTEEKPFQSLVIKWMELDIPFRSTNLVKNRDYVYLEGTGYTRNDQDERIGYHVLHSVSFAQTHQLPNRIRGNMSLIAFWRQIGTNTMEMYATGVMDPVDNGLIRKLVVPNMANVFLSTLKYAYCGQMRKLTYMLDKKYSESKARGAPNKKRICVTCSAPVTSRRLGDFGKSNSACKLCFGFVCTACKISRKLSFVDPDLLLSQRKVTFCTACISEVTSMSAIRVARAQIAAQKLEISERASFMRTLSSDNSSVDASSSSGH
;
A
#
# COMPACT_ATOMS: atom_id res chain seq x y z
N MET A 1 -12.83 9.74 -9.88
CA MET A 1 -11.56 9.60 -9.12
C MET A 1 -10.77 10.93 -9.02
N LYS A 2 -11.40 12.10 -9.21
CA LYS A 2 -10.75 13.40 -8.96
C LYS A 2 -10.90 13.76 -7.48
N GLY A 3 -9.80 14.04 -6.78
CA GLY A 3 -9.80 14.70 -5.45
C GLY A 3 -9.70 13.83 -4.19
N ARG A 4 -9.46 12.51 -4.25
CA ARG A 4 -9.36 11.67 -3.03
C ARG A 4 -8.07 11.91 -2.19
N PHE A 5 -6.98 12.35 -2.80
CA PHE A 5 -5.69 12.52 -2.12
C PHE A 5 -5.35 14.00 -2.01
N ILE A 6 -5.65 14.55 -0.83
CA ILE A 6 -5.53 15.98 -0.51
C ILE A 6 -4.07 16.28 -0.16
N VAL A 7 -3.66 17.53 -0.40
CA VAL A 7 -2.55 18.15 0.34
C VAL A 7 -2.85 18.00 1.84
N ASN A 8 -1.82 17.77 2.66
CA ASN A 8 -1.94 17.61 4.12
C ASN A 8 -3.00 18.60 4.70
N PRO A 9 -4.09 18.11 5.34
CA PRO A 9 -5.15 18.99 5.85
C PRO A 9 -4.77 19.68 7.17
N PHE A 10 -3.59 19.40 7.70
CA PHE A 10 -3.03 19.98 8.92
C PHE A 10 -1.80 20.83 8.60
N THR A 11 -1.36 21.60 9.59
CA THR A 11 -0.01 22.17 9.56
C THR A 11 1.04 21.06 9.62
N GLU A 12 2.24 21.31 9.12
CA GLU A 12 3.36 20.38 9.23
C GLU A 12 3.59 19.96 10.68
N LEU A 13 3.91 18.68 10.87
CA LEU A 13 4.28 18.15 12.18
C LEU A 13 5.73 18.58 12.45
N ASN A 14 5.99 19.06 13.67
CA ASN A 14 7.34 19.44 14.09
C ASN A 14 7.87 18.35 15.02
N LEU A 15 8.15 17.17 14.49
CA LEU A 15 8.62 16.04 15.29
C LEU A 15 10.08 16.24 15.68
N THR A 16 10.35 16.16 16.98
CA THR A 16 11.72 16.08 17.49
C THR A 16 12.27 14.66 17.33
N SER A 17 13.59 14.49 17.43
CA SER A 17 14.20 13.15 17.46
C SER A 17 13.69 12.30 18.62
N GLU A 18 13.31 12.92 19.75
CA GLU A 18 12.71 12.22 20.88
C GLU A 18 11.27 11.77 20.58
N ASP A 19 10.47 12.57 19.86
CA ASP A 19 9.15 12.15 19.39
C ASP A 19 9.26 10.96 18.44
N GLN A 20 10.22 11.01 17.51
CA GLN A 20 10.48 9.91 16.57
C GLN A 20 10.84 8.61 17.30
N ALA A 21 11.77 8.66 18.27
CA ALA A 21 12.14 7.49 19.07
C ALA A 21 10.93 6.90 19.83
N ARG A 22 10.09 7.75 20.44
CA ARG A 22 8.87 7.30 21.13
C ARG A 22 7.87 6.64 20.18
N LEU A 23 7.73 7.15 18.95
CA LEU A 23 6.86 6.56 17.94
C LEU A 23 7.40 5.20 17.45
N GLU A 24 8.71 5.07 17.29
CA GLU A 24 9.36 3.78 16.98
C GLU A 24 9.10 2.75 18.09
N ASP A 25 9.31 3.13 19.35
CA ASP A 25 9.05 2.25 20.50
C ASP A 25 7.57 1.83 20.57
N LEU A 26 6.64 2.75 20.33
CA LEU A 26 5.21 2.46 20.28
C LEU A 26 4.89 1.42 19.19
N ALA A 27 5.45 1.59 17.98
CA ALA A 27 5.26 0.63 16.89
C ALA A 27 5.84 -0.75 17.24
N ASN A 28 7.06 -0.79 17.81
CA ASN A 28 7.73 -2.02 18.21
C ASN A 28 6.97 -2.77 19.31
N GLN A 29 6.40 -2.07 20.29
CA GLN A 29 5.54 -2.66 21.31
C GLN A 29 4.27 -3.25 20.68
N CYS A 30 3.62 -2.51 19.78
CA CYS A 30 2.44 -3.00 19.06
C CYS A 30 2.74 -4.27 18.27
N ILE A 31 3.88 -4.32 17.59
CA ILE A 31 4.33 -5.48 16.82
C ILE A 31 4.62 -6.67 17.73
N THR A 32 5.45 -6.49 18.76
CA THR A 32 5.91 -7.57 19.64
C THR A 32 4.75 -8.19 20.41
N ASN A 33 3.89 -7.36 21.01
CA ASN A 33 2.74 -7.85 21.79
C ASN A 33 1.77 -8.67 20.93
N ASN A 34 1.53 -8.27 19.69
CA ASN A 34 0.60 -8.98 18.82
C ASN A 34 1.24 -10.17 18.10
N LEU A 35 2.55 -10.17 17.91
CA LEU A 35 3.27 -11.33 17.39
C LEU A 35 3.10 -12.54 18.33
N GLU A 36 3.12 -12.32 19.65
CA GLU A 36 2.84 -13.37 20.64
C GLU A 36 1.44 -13.97 20.49
N TYR A 37 0.42 -13.18 20.17
CA TYR A 37 -0.92 -13.71 19.87
C TYR A 37 -0.94 -14.51 18.57
N CYS A 38 -0.26 -14.04 17.53
CA CYS A 38 -0.11 -14.78 16.27
C CYS A 38 0.61 -16.13 16.49
N LYS A 39 1.65 -16.16 17.34
CA LYS A 39 2.36 -17.39 17.73
C LYS A 39 1.42 -18.36 18.45
N LYS A 40 0.67 -17.89 19.44
CA LYS A 40 -0.31 -18.71 20.19
C LYS A 40 -1.39 -19.29 19.26
N PHE A 41 -1.93 -18.49 18.35
CA PHE A 41 -2.88 -18.97 17.34
C PHE A 41 -2.29 -20.08 16.47
N THR A 42 -1.05 -19.90 16.03
CA THR A 42 -0.32 -20.90 15.23
C THR A 42 -0.10 -22.19 16.02
N ALA A 43 0.30 -22.09 17.29
CA ALA A 43 0.49 -23.21 18.20
C ALA A 43 -0.81 -23.97 18.48
N ASN A 44 -1.94 -23.26 18.57
CA ASN A 44 -3.28 -23.84 18.73
C ASN A 44 -3.87 -24.39 17.41
N LYS A 45 -3.01 -24.89 16.51
CA LYS A 45 -3.40 -25.48 15.22
C LYS A 45 -4.29 -24.58 14.36
N ARG A 46 -4.20 -23.25 14.52
CA ARG A 46 -5.00 -22.24 13.80
C ARG A 46 -6.51 -22.37 14.06
N VAL A 47 -6.91 -22.90 15.20
CA VAL A 47 -8.31 -23.03 15.58
C VAL A 47 -8.81 -21.72 16.15
N VAL A 48 -9.89 -21.19 15.56
CA VAL A 48 -10.61 -20.02 16.06
C VAL A 48 -11.64 -20.47 17.10
N ASP A 49 -11.59 -19.89 18.30
CA ASP A 49 -12.59 -20.13 19.33
C ASP A 49 -13.94 -19.49 18.93
N THR A 50 -14.89 -20.32 18.48
CA THR A 50 -16.22 -19.89 18.03
C THR A 50 -17.15 -19.41 19.16
N THR A 51 -16.81 -19.68 20.41
CA THR A 51 -17.54 -19.18 21.59
C THR A 51 -17.28 -17.70 21.82
N ARG A 52 -16.08 -17.23 21.46
CA ARG A 52 -15.68 -15.82 21.48
C ARG A 52 -15.88 -15.14 20.12
N TRP A 53 -15.51 -15.80 19.04
CA TRP A 53 -15.46 -15.23 17.70
C TRP A 53 -16.68 -15.66 16.87
N LYS A 54 -17.42 -14.67 16.35
CA LYS A 54 -18.51 -14.88 15.40
C LYS A 54 -18.01 -14.57 13.99
N LEU A 55 -18.15 -15.51 13.06
CA LEU A 55 -17.84 -15.26 11.65
C LEU A 55 -18.71 -14.11 11.13
N LEU A 56 -18.07 -13.09 10.59
CA LEU A 56 -18.68 -11.87 10.08
C LEU A 56 -18.70 -11.87 8.56
N LYS A 57 -17.58 -12.21 7.93
CA LYS A 57 -17.40 -12.17 6.48
C LYS A 57 -16.35 -13.18 6.02
N GLU A 58 -16.52 -13.68 4.82
CA GLU A 58 -15.53 -14.53 4.12
C GLU A 58 -15.27 -13.92 2.74
N GLY A 59 -14.00 -13.94 2.33
CA GLY A 59 -13.55 -13.48 1.02
C GLY A 59 -12.39 -14.34 0.55
N GLU A 60 -12.57 -15.00 -0.60
CA GLU A 60 -11.65 -16.05 -1.07
C GLU A 60 -11.41 -17.12 0.01
N LYS A 61 -10.20 -17.19 0.58
CA LYS A 61 -9.83 -18.11 1.66
C LYS A 61 -9.50 -17.38 2.98
N LEU A 62 -9.89 -16.11 3.10
CA LEU A 62 -9.80 -15.33 4.33
C LEU A 62 -11.16 -15.28 5.04
N LYS A 63 -11.12 -15.49 6.35
CA LYS A 63 -12.29 -15.43 7.23
C LYS A 63 -12.09 -14.32 8.25
N ILE A 64 -13.08 -13.46 8.37
CA ILE A 64 -13.11 -12.34 9.30
C ILE A 64 -14.16 -12.63 10.35
N TYR A 65 -13.74 -12.55 11.59
CA TYR A 65 -14.55 -12.78 12.77
C TYR A 65 -14.65 -11.49 13.56
N SER A 66 -15.82 -11.24 14.14
CA SER A 66 -16.03 -10.22 15.15
C SER A 66 -16.15 -10.85 16.52
N GLU A 67 -15.57 -10.22 17.53
CA GLU A 67 -15.78 -10.62 18.92
C GLU A 67 -17.26 -10.50 19.33
N ARG A 68 -17.78 -11.51 20.03
CA ARG A 68 -19.15 -11.52 20.54
C ARG A 68 -19.29 -10.58 21.74
N SER A 69 -20.38 -9.82 21.77
CA SER A 69 -20.72 -8.96 22.91
C SER A 69 -21.01 -9.79 24.17
N GLY A 70 -20.49 -9.37 25.33
CA GLY A 70 -20.78 -10.00 26.62
C GLY A 70 -19.78 -11.05 27.09
N VAL A 71 -18.73 -11.35 26.32
CA VAL A 71 -17.56 -12.07 26.83
C VAL A 71 -16.80 -11.11 27.75
N SER A 72 -17.01 -11.24 29.07
CA SER A 72 -16.38 -10.38 30.07
C SER A 72 -14.86 -10.54 30.01
N THR A 73 -14.17 -9.42 29.80
CA THR A 73 -12.70 -9.26 29.70
C THR A 73 -11.94 -9.69 30.96
N THR A 74 -12.63 -10.07 32.04
CA THR A 74 -12.02 -10.30 33.35
C THR A 74 -12.13 -11.74 33.88
N ALA A 75 -12.96 -12.62 33.29
CA ALA A 75 -13.18 -13.97 33.83
C ALA A 75 -12.99 -15.13 32.83
N ALA A 76 -13.08 -14.89 31.51
CA ALA A 76 -12.99 -15.94 30.49
C ALA A 76 -11.71 -15.88 29.65
N THR A 77 -11.10 -14.71 29.53
CA THR A 77 -9.79 -14.56 28.89
C THR A 77 -8.71 -14.75 29.94
N GLY A 78 -8.09 -15.93 29.98
CA GLY A 78 -6.72 -15.99 30.50
C GLY A 78 -5.88 -14.90 29.81
N ALA A 79 -4.77 -14.47 30.39
CA ALA A 79 -3.89 -13.40 29.89
C ALA A 79 -3.25 -13.65 28.49
N ASN A 80 -3.85 -14.51 27.67
CA ASN A 80 -3.29 -15.14 26.50
C ASN A 80 -3.90 -14.71 25.16
N GLU A 81 -4.90 -13.83 25.14
CA GLU A 81 -5.52 -13.35 23.89
C GLU A 81 -5.73 -11.83 23.89
N PRO A 82 -5.70 -11.16 22.71
CA PRO A 82 -5.84 -9.71 22.63
C PRO A 82 -7.26 -9.32 23.04
N THR A 83 -7.44 -8.28 23.86
CA THR A 83 -8.77 -7.80 24.28
C THR A 83 -9.06 -6.43 23.69
N GLY A 84 -10.32 -6.18 23.33
CA GLY A 84 -10.74 -4.89 22.80
C GLY A 84 -10.96 -3.81 23.86
N SER A 85 -10.74 -4.11 25.15
CA SER A 85 -11.12 -3.23 26.28
C SER A 85 -12.56 -2.69 26.17
N GLY A 86 -13.47 -3.53 25.68
CA GLY A 86 -14.86 -3.13 25.45
C GLY A 86 -15.13 -2.42 24.12
N LEU A 87 -14.18 -2.34 23.19
CA LEU A 87 -14.34 -1.91 21.78
C LEU A 87 -14.55 -3.11 20.84
N PRO A 88 -15.15 -2.94 19.64
CA PRO A 88 -15.26 -4.04 18.67
C PRO A 88 -13.87 -4.48 18.21
N MET A 89 -13.58 -5.76 18.41
CA MET A 89 -12.37 -6.40 17.89
C MET A 89 -12.71 -7.30 16.70
N LEU A 90 -11.85 -7.28 15.68
CA LEU A 90 -11.88 -8.19 14.56
C LEU A 90 -10.65 -9.09 14.55
N LEU A 91 -10.85 -10.33 14.12
CA LEU A 91 -9.80 -11.30 13.81
C LEU A 91 -9.96 -11.72 12.34
N CYS A 92 -8.91 -11.58 11.55
CA CYS A 92 -8.86 -12.04 10.17
C CYS A 92 -7.77 -13.12 10.04
N VAL A 93 -8.17 -14.31 9.62
CA VAL A 93 -7.25 -15.45 9.45
C VAL A 93 -7.56 -16.21 8.17
N GLY A 94 -6.53 -16.83 7.60
CA GLY A 94 -6.69 -17.72 6.47
C GLY A 94 -5.49 -17.68 5.53
N THR A 95 -5.74 -18.04 4.27
CA THR A 95 -4.69 -18.07 3.24
C THR A 95 -5.04 -17.13 2.10
N MET A 96 -4.01 -16.66 1.39
CA MET A 96 -4.14 -15.81 0.22
C MET A 96 -3.13 -16.21 -0.86
N GLU A 97 -3.49 -15.94 -2.11
CA GLU A 97 -2.62 -16.17 -3.25
C GLU A 97 -1.58 -15.05 -3.39
N GLY A 98 -0.34 -15.40 -3.70
CA GLY A 98 0.73 -14.45 -3.99
C GLY A 98 2.05 -14.76 -3.28
N LYS A 99 2.99 -13.83 -3.45
CA LYS A 99 4.29 -13.84 -2.77
C LYS A 99 4.34 -12.71 -1.74
N LEU A 100 5.00 -12.97 -0.61
CA LEU A 100 5.16 -12.05 0.50
C LEU A 100 5.83 -10.75 0.04
N ASP A 101 6.92 -10.86 -0.71
CA ASP A 101 7.64 -9.67 -1.20
C ASP A 101 6.78 -8.83 -2.15
N ASP A 102 5.91 -9.46 -2.94
CA ASP A 102 4.98 -8.75 -3.82
C ASP A 102 3.87 -8.06 -3.02
N LEU A 103 3.38 -8.69 -1.95
CA LEU A 103 2.45 -8.07 -1.01
C LEU A 103 3.08 -6.85 -0.34
N MET A 104 4.28 -7.00 0.24
CA MET A 104 4.99 -5.90 0.91
C MET A 104 5.28 -4.75 -0.05
N PHE A 105 5.64 -5.06 -1.30
CA PHE A 105 5.84 -4.05 -2.33
C PHE A 105 4.54 -3.38 -2.77
N GLY A 106 3.41 -4.08 -2.81
CA GLY A 106 2.12 -3.47 -3.09
C GLY A 106 1.56 -2.64 -1.93
N LEU A 107 1.97 -2.98 -0.71
CA LEU A 107 1.54 -2.37 0.54
C LEU A 107 2.26 -1.04 0.82
N ILE A 108 3.58 -1.00 0.61
CA ILE A 108 4.38 0.14 1.02
C ILE A 108 3.98 1.42 0.27
N SER A 109 3.78 2.50 1.01
CA SER A 109 3.32 3.77 0.46
C SER A 109 3.82 4.96 1.29
N GLU A 110 5.12 5.22 1.23
CA GLU A 110 5.84 6.19 2.05
C GLU A 110 5.54 7.66 1.72
N ASN A 111 5.03 7.95 0.51
CA ASN A 111 4.75 9.32 0.07
C ASN A 111 3.38 9.41 -0.63
N LEU A 112 2.99 10.62 -1.00
CA LEU A 112 1.70 10.90 -1.63
C LEU A 112 1.52 10.15 -2.97
N GLU A 113 2.58 10.05 -3.78
CA GLU A 113 2.52 9.37 -5.07
C GLU A 113 2.29 7.86 -4.90
N THR A 114 3.11 7.21 -4.07
CA THR A 114 2.97 5.76 -3.81
C THR A 114 1.66 5.42 -3.11
N MET A 115 1.16 6.32 -2.25
CA MET A 115 -0.17 6.19 -1.63
C MET A 115 -1.31 6.27 -2.67
N ARG A 116 -1.24 7.24 -3.60
CA ARG A 116 -2.20 7.36 -4.70
C ARG A 116 -2.19 6.10 -5.56
N VAL A 117 -1.01 5.56 -5.88
CA VAL A 117 -0.85 4.33 -6.66
C VAL A 117 -1.47 3.14 -5.91
N LYS A 118 -1.15 2.96 -4.62
CA LYS A 118 -1.74 1.90 -3.78
C LYS A 118 -3.26 1.93 -3.82
N ALA A 119 -3.85 3.08 -3.52
CA ALA A 119 -5.30 3.21 -3.45
C ALA A 119 -6.00 2.99 -4.81
N SER A 120 -5.33 3.24 -5.93
CA SER A 120 -5.88 2.96 -7.27
C SER A 120 -6.14 1.48 -7.53
N TYR A 121 -5.48 0.58 -6.79
CA TYR A 121 -5.66 -0.87 -6.90
C TYR A 121 -6.44 -1.47 -5.74
N VAL A 122 -6.34 -0.88 -4.54
CA VAL A 122 -6.86 -1.46 -3.30
C VAL A 122 -8.27 -0.94 -2.97
N ASP A 123 -8.57 0.33 -3.28
CA ASP A 123 -9.82 1.04 -2.96
C ASP A 123 -10.19 0.94 -1.46
N ASP A 124 -9.20 1.20 -0.59
CA ASP A 124 -9.27 1.11 0.87
C ASP A 124 -9.76 2.41 1.56
N PHE A 125 -9.43 3.59 1.02
CA PHE A 125 -9.71 4.88 1.65
C PHE A 125 -10.46 5.86 0.74
N SER A 126 -11.34 6.68 1.33
CA SER A 126 -12.06 7.74 0.60
C SER A 126 -11.26 9.05 0.53
N GLY A 127 -10.36 9.26 1.48
CA GLY A 127 -9.24 10.19 1.35
C GLY A 127 -8.06 9.85 2.25
N ALA A 128 -6.87 10.29 1.87
CA ALA A 128 -5.66 10.07 2.67
C ALA A 128 -4.56 11.10 2.37
N ALA A 129 -3.69 11.31 3.36
CA ALA A 129 -2.49 12.15 3.26
C ALA A 129 -1.34 11.55 4.09
N VAL A 130 -0.11 11.78 3.64
CA VAL A 130 1.10 11.59 4.44
C VAL A 130 1.35 12.88 5.21
N LEU A 131 1.55 12.78 6.53
CA LEU A 131 1.74 13.93 7.41
C LEU A 131 3.21 14.17 7.71
N ASP A 132 3.94 13.09 8.03
CA ASP A 132 5.37 13.14 8.35
C ASP A 132 5.95 11.72 8.28
N ASP A 133 7.27 11.60 8.13
CA ASP A 133 8.01 10.34 8.14
C ASP A 133 8.92 10.21 9.37
N VAL A 134 8.91 9.01 9.96
CA VAL A 134 9.77 8.67 11.10
C VAL A 134 10.94 7.81 10.64
N CYS A 135 10.64 6.83 9.77
CA CYS A 135 11.64 5.96 9.17
C CYS A 135 11.26 5.71 7.70
N LEU A 136 12.15 6.08 6.79
CA LEU A 136 12.00 5.84 5.36
C LEU A 136 12.69 4.55 4.90
N PRO A 137 12.21 3.93 3.82
CA PRO A 137 12.83 2.73 3.25
C PRO A 137 14.28 2.96 2.81
N THR A 138 15.12 1.95 3.01
CA THR A 138 16.50 1.93 2.51
C THR A 138 16.70 0.81 1.49
N GLU A 139 17.85 0.80 0.81
CA GLU A 139 18.15 -0.29 -0.13
C GLU A 139 18.29 -1.63 0.60
N GLU A 140 18.84 -1.64 1.81
CA GLU A 140 18.98 -2.84 2.64
C GLU A 140 17.61 -3.35 3.08
N LYS A 141 16.75 -2.43 3.55
CA LYS A 141 15.41 -2.69 4.09
C LYS A 141 14.34 -1.94 3.27
N PRO A 142 14.04 -2.37 2.03
CA PRO A 142 13.20 -1.59 1.10
C PRO A 142 11.71 -1.60 1.42
N PHE A 143 11.29 -2.44 2.37
CA PHE A 143 9.92 -2.48 2.86
C PHE A 143 9.80 -2.11 4.34
N GLN A 144 10.86 -1.57 4.94
CA GLN A 144 10.81 -1.02 6.28
C GLN A 144 10.39 0.44 6.19
N SER A 145 9.27 0.79 6.79
CA SER A 145 8.84 2.19 6.89
C SER A 145 8.07 2.43 8.17
N LEU A 146 8.14 3.66 8.67
CA LEU A 146 7.29 4.16 9.74
C LEU A 146 6.88 5.60 9.42
N VAL A 147 5.60 5.82 9.16
CA VAL A 147 5.09 7.07 8.58
C VAL A 147 3.79 7.46 9.25
N ILE A 148 3.62 8.74 9.58
CA ILE A 148 2.37 9.28 10.12
C ILE A 148 1.46 9.70 8.98
N LYS A 149 0.20 9.28 9.08
CA LYS A 149 -0.79 9.43 8.03
C LYS A 149 -2.12 9.90 8.57
N TRP A 150 -2.87 10.51 7.68
CA TRP A 150 -4.28 10.78 7.87
C TRP A 150 -5.09 9.99 6.84
N MET A 151 -6.24 9.47 7.25
CA MET A 151 -7.21 8.89 6.32
C MET A 151 -8.64 9.15 6.74
N GLU A 152 -9.52 9.12 5.75
CA GLU A 152 -10.97 9.18 5.88
C GLU A 152 -11.57 7.84 5.48
N LEU A 153 -12.42 7.28 6.34
CA LEU A 153 -13.19 6.07 6.08
C LEU A 153 -14.66 6.44 5.95
N ASP A 154 -15.24 6.18 4.78
CA ASP A 154 -16.65 6.43 4.52
C ASP A 154 -17.55 5.49 5.31
N ILE A 155 -18.38 6.04 6.20
CA ILE A 155 -19.43 5.30 6.89
C ILE A 155 -20.71 5.25 6.02
N PRO A 156 -21.42 4.10 5.99
CA PRO A 156 -22.74 4.01 5.36
C PRO A 156 -23.65 5.17 5.77
N PHE A 157 -24.48 5.64 4.84
CA PHE A 157 -25.39 6.78 5.01
C PHE A 157 -24.71 8.16 5.17
N ARG A 158 -23.42 8.31 4.87
CA ARG A 158 -22.79 9.65 4.73
C ARG A 158 -23.59 10.55 3.77
N SER A 159 -24.03 10.02 2.63
CA SER A 159 -24.78 10.78 1.61
C SER A 159 -26.13 11.30 2.08
N THR A 160 -26.64 10.84 3.24
CA THR A 160 -27.90 11.33 3.81
C THR A 160 -27.68 12.47 4.80
N ASN A 161 -26.43 12.88 5.08
CA ASN A 161 -26.04 13.87 6.11
C ASN A 161 -26.49 13.54 7.55
N LEU A 162 -27.05 12.36 7.79
CA LEU A 162 -27.49 11.91 9.12
C LEU A 162 -26.31 11.45 9.99
N VAL A 163 -25.16 11.12 9.38
CA VAL A 163 -23.99 10.56 10.05
C VAL A 163 -22.73 11.30 9.57
N LYS A 164 -21.96 11.84 10.52
CA LYS A 164 -20.65 12.47 10.23
C LYS A 164 -19.64 11.44 9.74
N ASN A 165 -18.66 11.84 8.92
CA ASN A 165 -17.64 10.88 8.50
C ASN A 165 -16.58 10.66 9.59
N ARG A 166 -15.82 9.56 9.51
CA ARG A 166 -14.73 9.29 10.46
C ARG A 166 -13.40 9.49 9.79
N ASP A 167 -12.55 10.23 10.48
CA ASP A 167 -11.16 10.42 10.11
C ASP A 167 -10.22 9.88 11.19
N TYR A 168 -9.01 9.54 10.78
CA TYR A 168 -8.02 8.92 11.64
C TYR A 168 -6.66 9.53 11.34
N VAL A 169 -5.95 9.90 12.40
CA VAL A 169 -4.51 10.15 12.36
C VAL A 169 -3.84 8.95 12.97
N TYR A 170 -2.89 8.36 12.25
CA TYR A 170 -2.31 7.08 12.62
C TYR A 170 -0.87 6.96 12.17
N LEU A 171 -0.12 6.19 12.94
CA LEU A 171 1.21 5.69 12.63
C LEU A 171 1.05 4.42 11.78
N GLU A 172 1.61 4.41 10.57
CA GLU A 172 1.68 3.22 9.72
C GLU A 172 3.11 2.68 9.70
N GLY A 173 3.28 1.45 10.19
CA GLY A 173 4.54 0.72 10.16
C GLY A 173 4.47 -0.47 9.22
N THR A 174 5.49 -0.66 8.38
CA THR A 174 5.66 -1.87 7.56
C THR A 174 7.07 -2.41 7.69
N GLY A 175 7.25 -3.70 7.48
CA GLY A 175 8.56 -4.32 7.56
C GLY A 175 8.51 -5.84 7.65
N TYR A 176 9.64 -6.39 8.04
CA TYR A 176 9.78 -7.81 8.34
C TYR A 176 10.18 -8.02 9.79
N THR A 177 9.59 -9.04 10.40
CA THR A 177 10.06 -9.64 11.64
C THR A 177 10.36 -11.11 11.41
N ARG A 178 10.89 -11.79 12.43
CA ARG A 178 11.19 -13.22 12.41
C ARG A 178 10.53 -13.88 13.62
N ASN A 179 10.08 -15.12 13.43
CA ASN A 179 9.63 -15.94 14.56
C ASN A 179 10.80 -16.71 15.18
N ASP A 180 10.48 -17.52 16.19
CA ASP A 180 11.46 -18.30 16.95
C ASP A 180 12.12 -19.42 16.10
N GLN A 181 11.53 -19.75 14.93
CA GLN A 181 12.10 -20.66 13.93
C GLN A 181 12.89 -19.93 12.83
N ASP A 182 13.19 -18.65 13.02
CA ASP A 182 13.82 -17.78 12.01
C ASP A 182 13.00 -17.62 10.71
N GLU A 183 11.71 -17.98 10.69
CA GLU A 183 10.86 -17.75 9.51
C GLU A 183 10.56 -16.26 9.37
N ARG A 184 10.71 -15.74 8.14
CA ARG A 184 10.41 -14.35 7.81
C ARG A 184 8.91 -14.10 7.78
N ILE A 185 8.47 -13.11 8.55
CA ILE A 185 7.07 -12.67 8.64
C ILE A 185 7.00 -11.20 8.23
N GLY A 186 6.18 -10.87 7.23
CA GLY A 186 5.86 -9.47 6.92
C GLY A 186 4.83 -8.94 7.91
N TYR A 187 4.94 -7.67 8.29
CA TYR A 187 3.96 -7.03 9.17
C TYR A 187 3.44 -5.70 8.60
N HIS A 188 2.23 -5.33 9.02
CA HIS A 188 1.64 -4.02 8.81
C HIS A 188 0.93 -3.60 10.08
N VAL A 189 1.33 -2.47 10.66
CA VAL A 189 0.70 -1.91 11.85
C VAL A 189 0.10 -0.55 11.52
N LEU A 190 -1.12 -0.32 11.96
CA LEU A 190 -1.78 0.99 11.94
C LEU A 190 -2.19 1.28 13.37
N HIS A 191 -1.67 2.34 13.97
CA HIS A 191 -2.01 2.71 15.34
C HIS A 191 -2.33 4.19 15.43
N SER A 192 -3.51 4.54 15.94
CA SER A 192 -3.90 5.94 16.09
C SER A 192 -2.96 6.69 17.03
N VAL A 193 -2.54 7.88 16.59
CA VAL A 193 -1.69 8.80 17.34
C VAL A 193 -2.27 10.20 17.25
N SER A 194 -1.92 11.07 18.19
CA SER A 194 -2.46 12.43 18.27
C SER A 194 -1.33 13.43 18.47
N PHE A 195 -1.44 14.56 17.76
CA PHE A 195 -0.51 15.68 17.84
C PHE A 195 -1.30 16.97 18.02
N ALA A 196 -0.70 17.98 18.66
CA ALA A 196 -1.34 19.29 18.85
C ALA A 196 -1.76 19.95 17.53
N GLN A 197 -0.99 19.72 16.46
CA GLN A 197 -1.22 20.21 15.10
C GLN A 197 -2.43 19.54 14.42
N THR A 198 -2.78 18.32 14.85
CA THR A 198 -3.81 17.48 14.20
C THR A 198 -5.20 17.70 14.79
N HIS A 199 -5.65 18.96 14.76
CA HIS A 199 -6.97 19.38 15.24
C HIS A 199 -8.12 18.60 14.58
N GLN A 200 -9.30 18.61 15.21
CA GLN A 200 -10.47 17.95 14.63
C GLN A 200 -10.95 18.73 13.40
N LEU A 201 -11.06 18.03 12.26
CA LEU A 201 -11.54 18.62 11.02
C LEU A 201 -13.08 18.81 11.06
N PRO A 202 -13.61 19.84 10.38
CA PRO A 202 -15.05 20.07 10.32
C PRO A 202 -15.78 18.91 9.64
N ASN A 203 -17.01 18.65 10.08
CA ASN A 203 -17.91 17.58 9.60
C ASN A 203 -17.38 16.14 9.75
N ARG A 204 -16.35 15.95 10.57
CA ARG A 204 -15.73 14.66 10.85
C ARG A 204 -15.67 14.40 12.36
N ILE A 205 -15.64 13.12 12.71
CA ILE A 205 -15.38 12.65 14.07
C ILE A 205 -14.06 11.90 14.03
N ARG A 206 -13.09 12.34 14.84
CA ARG A 206 -11.80 11.66 14.98
C ARG A 206 -12.03 10.34 15.69
N GLY A 207 -11.83 9.24 14.98
CA GLY A 207 -11.85 7.90 15.56
C GLY A 207 -10.47 7.47 16.01
N ASN A 208 -10.41 6.36 16.77
CA ASN A 208 -9.17 5.69 17.12
C ASN A 208 -9.18 4.27 16.56
N MET A 209 -8.01 3.77 16.15
CA MET A 209 -7.84 2.36 15.78
C MET A 209 -6.47 1.83 16.16
N SER A 210 -6.40 0.52 16.30
CA SER A 210 -5.15 -0.22 16.35
C SER A 210 -5.35 -1.52 15.57
N LEU A 211 -4.70 -1.62 14.41
CA LEU A 211 -4.76 -2.79 13.53
C LEU A 211 -3.35 -3.33 13.34
N ILE A 212 -3.21 -4.65 13.32
CA ILE A 212 -1.97 -5.29 12.94
C ILE A 212 -2.24 -6.54 12.11
N ALA A 213 -1.42 -6.73 11.09
CA ALA A 213 -1.44 -7.90 10.24
C ALA A 213 -0.04 -8.50 10.13
N PHE A 214 0.01 -9.83 10.09
CA PHE A 214 1.19 -10.65 9.87
C PHE A 214 0.94 -11.57 8.68
N TRP A 215 1.93 -11.70 7.80
CA TRP A 215 1.91 -12.62 6.68
C TRP A 215 3.14 -13.52 6.67
N ARG A 216 2.90 -14.80 6.41
CA ARG A 216 3.96 -15.81 6.29
C ARG A 216 3.84 -16.54 4.96
N GLN A 217 4.95 -16.71 4.25
CA GLN A 217 4.97 -17.50 3.02
C GLN A 217 4.92 -18.99 3.37
N ILE A 218 3.89 -19.71 2.92
CA ILE A 218 3.70 -21.15 3.20
C ILE A 218 3.79 -22.04 1.96
N GLY A 219 3.89 -21.45 0.77
CA GLY A 219 4.10 -22.13 -0.50
C GLY A 219 4.65 -21.18 -1.55
N THR A 220 4.88 -21.65 -2.78
CA THR A 220 5.49 -20.84 -3.85
C THR A 220 4.66 -19.61 -4.27
N ASN A 221 3.34 -19.68 -4.12
CA ASN A 221 2.39 -18.62 -4.43
C ASN A 221 1.24 -18.57 -3.42
N THR A 222 1.52 -18.92 -2.16
CA THR A 222 0.51 -18.94 -1.10
C THR A 222 1.09 -18.43 0.20
N MET A 223 0.36 -17.51 0.82
CA MET A 223 0.69 -16.93 2.12
C MET A 223 -0.43 -17.22 3.11
N GLU A 224 -0.04 -17.33 4.37
CA GLU A 224 -0.93 -17.35 5.54
C GLU A 224 -1.01 -15.95 6.13
N MET A 225 -2.20 -15.53 6.54
CA MET A 225 -2.45 -14.25 7.19
C MET A 225 -3.02 -14.48 8.59
N TYR A 226 -2.50 -13.73 9.55
CA TYR A 226 -3.13 -13.47 10.83
C TYR A 226 -3.19 -11.97 11.03
N ALA A 227 -4.36 -11.42 11.27
CA ALA A 227 -4.49 -10.01 11.55
C ALA A 227 -5.58 -9.78 12.59
N THR A 228 -5.37 -8.80 13.45
CA THR A 228 -6.34 -8.42 14.48
C THR A 228 -6.38 -6.92 14.61
N GLY A 229 -7.46 -6.40 15.15
CA GLY A 229 -7.50 -5.00 15.50
C GLY A 229 -8.81 -4.52 16.07
N VAL A 230 -8.72 -3.33 16.62
CA VAL A 230 -9.81 -2.61 17.28
C VAL A 230 -10.03 -1.28 16.57
N MET A 231 -11.28 -0.82 16.55
CA MET A 231 -11.62 0.52 16.09
C MET A 231 -12.69 1.08 16.99
N ASP A 232 -12.42 2.28 17.49
CA ASP A 232 -13.36 3.09 18.23
C ASP A 232 -13.87 4.22 17.32
N PRO A 233 -15.15 4.19 16.90
CA PRO A 233 -15.75 5.30 16.18
C PRO A 233 -16.12 6.49 17.08
N VAL A 234 -15.81 6.42 18.39
CA VAL A 234 -15.98 7.46 19.41
C VAL A 234 -17.45 7.79 19.73
N ASP A 235 -18.39 6.96 19.27
CA ASP A 235 -19.81 7.04 19.63
C ASP A 235 -20.33 5.79 20.34
N ASN A 236 -21.25 6.03 21.28
CA ASN A 236 -21.82 4.99 22.15
C ASN A 236 -23.17 4.44 21.62
N GLY A 237 -23.34 4.34 20.30
CA GLY A 237 -24.66 4.06 19.72
C GLY A 237 -24.68 3.06 18.57
N LEU A 238 -25.64 3.26 17.67
CA LEU A 238 -25.89 2.41 16.51
C LEU A 238 -24.72 2.39 15.50
N ILE A 239 -23.90 3.44 15.47
CA ILE A 239 -22.83 3.57 14.47
C ILE A 239 -21.70 2.58 14.74
N ARG A 240 -21.43 2.23 16.00
CA ARG A 240 -20.52 1.13 16.35
C ARG A 240 -20.88 -0.20 15.66
N LYS A 241 -22.17 -0.49 15.44
CA LYS A 241 -22.62 -1.68 14.68
C LYS A 241 -22.45 -1.51 13.16
N LEU A 242 -22.49 -0.28 12.65
CA LEU A 242 -22.31 0.03 11.23
C LEU A 242 -20.83 0.04 10.80
N VAL A 243 -19.91 0.30 11.73
CA VAL A 243 -18.46 0.37 11.45
C VAL A 243 -17.84 -1.01 11.26
N VAL A 244 -18.35 -2.04 11.96
CA VAL A 244 -17.81 -3.40 11.92
C VAL A 244 -17.76 -4.00 10.50
N PRO A 245 -18.84 -3.95 9.68
CA PRO A 245 -18.78 -4.39 8.28
C PRO A 245 -17.77 -3.63 7.42
N ASN A 246 -17.59 -2.32 7.66
CA ASN A 246 -16.61 -1.52 6.95
C ASN A 246 -15.18 -1.92 7.32
N MET A 247 -14.90 -2.15 8.60
CA MET A 247 -13.60 -2.67 9.03
C MET A 247 -13.30 -4.02 8.39
N ALA A 248 -14.30 -4.90 8.26
CA ALA A 248 -14.11 -6.16 7.55
C ALA A 248 -13.67 -5.95 6.09
N ASN A 249 -14.16 -4.91 5.41
CA ASN A 249 -13.68 -4.56 4.07
C ASN A 249 -12.23 -4.09 4.07
N VAL A 250 -11.78 -3.37 5.11
CA VAL A 250 -10.37 -2.99 5.26
C VAL A 250 -9.48 -4.24 5.36
N PHE A 251 -9.86 -5.25 6.14
CA PHE A 251 -9.13 -6.53 6.19
C PHE A 251 -9.13 -7.27 4.85
N LEU A 252 -10.26 -7.31 4.13
CA LEU A 252 -10.32 -7.94 2.80
C LEU A 252 -9.52 -7.18 1.74
N SER A 253 -9.30 -5.88 1.92
CA SER A 253 -8.50 -5.08 0.98
C SER A 253 -7.08 -5.62 0.83
N THR A 254 -6.56 -6.31 1.85
CA THR A 254 -5.25 -6.97 1.83
C THR A 254 -5.10 -7.99 0.71
N LEU A 255 -6.17 -8.66 0.28
CA LEU A 255 -6.15 -9.58 -0.87
C LEU A 255 -5.62 -8.92 -2.15
N LYS A 256 -5.71 -7.59 -2.25
CA LYS A 256 -5.29 -6.82 -3.43
C LYS A 256 -3.84 -6.35 -3.37
N TYR A 257 -3.15 -6.43 -2.22
CA TYR A 257 -1.79 -5.91 -2.08
C TYR A 257 -0.79 -6.68 -2.95
N ALA A 258 -0.83 -8.02 -2.98
CA ALA A 258 0.06 -8.79 -3.85
C ALA A 258 -0.12 -8.42 -5.33
N TYR A 259 -1.38 -8.24 -5.78
CA TYR A 259 -1.69 -7.78 -7.13
C TYR A 259 -1.16 -6.36 -7.39
N CYS A 260 -1.34 -5.43 -6.43
CA CYS A 260 -0.78 -4.08 -6.50
C CYS A 260 0.75 -4.13 -6.72
N GLY A 261 1.47 -4.98 -5.97
CA GLY A 261 2.90 -5.20 -6.15
C GLY A 261 3.26 -5.69 -7.55
N GLN A 262 2.49 -6.64 -8.11
CA GLN A 262 2.69 -7.06 -9.51
C GLN A 262 2.52 -5.91 -10.50
N MET A 263 1.51 -5.05 -10.30
CA MET A 263 1.28 -3.91 -11.19
C MET A 263 2.41 -2.89 -11.08
N ARG A 264 2.94 -2.64 -9.87
CA ARG A 264 4.13 -1.81 -9.67
C ARG A 264 5.36 -2.37 -10.38
N LYS A 265 5.59 -3.70 -10.32
CA LYS A 265 6.69 -4.34 -11.07
C LYS A 265 6.50 -4.21 -12.58
N LEU A 266 5.26 -4.32 -13.08
CA LEU A 266 4.96 -4.11 -14.50
C LEU A 266 5.25 -2.68 -14.94
N THR A 267 4.84 -1.67 -14.15
CA THR A 267 5.13 -0.25 -14.44
C THR A 267 6.64 -0.01 -14.47
N TYR A 268 7.38 -0.48 -13.46
CA TYR A 268 8.85 -0.39 -13.45
C TYR A 268 9.49 -0.98 -14.71
N MET A 269 9.04 -2.17 -15.13
CA MET A 269 9.59 -2.81 -16.33
C MET A 269 9.19 -2.11 -17.63
N LEU A 270 8.02 -1.48 -17.68
CA LEU A 270 7.62 -0.65 -18.81
C LEU A 270 8.54 0.55 -18.94
N ASP A 271 8.78 1.27 -17.85
CA ASP A 271 9.64 2.45 -17.86
C ASP A 271 11.06 2.09 -18.31
N LYS A 272 11.60 1.00 -17.75
CA LYS A 272 12.91 0.45 -18.16
C LYS A 272 12.95 0.11 -19.65
N LYS A 273 11.99 -0.67 -20.15
CA LYS A 273 11.97 -1.11 -21.57
C LYS A 273 11.71 0.05 -22.53
N TYR A 274 10.93 1.03 -22.12
CA TYR A 274 10.66 2.22 -22.92
C TYR A 274 11.90 3.12 -23.03
N SER A 275 12.63 3.33 -21.93
CA SER A 275 13.92 4.03 -21.94
C SER A 275 14.95 3.30 -22.80
N GLU A 276 15.07 1.98 -22.68
CA GLU A 276 15.94 1.16 -23.54
C GLU A 276 15.57 1.30 -25.03
N SER A 277 14.27 1.31 -25.36
CA SER A 277 13.80 1.46 -26.74
C SER A 277 14.01 2.86 -27.30
N LYS A 278 13.91 3.91 -26.48
CA LYS A 278 14.23 5.28 -26.92
C LYS A 278 15.70 5.42 -27.28
N ALA A 279 16.59 4.78 -26.52
CA ALA A 279 18.03 4.82 -26.76
C ALA A 279 18.46 3.98 -27.98
N ARG A 280 17.80 2.85 -28.24
CA ARG A 280 18.22 1.88 -29.28
C ARG A 280 17.33 1.83 -30.53
N GLY A 281 16.23 2.57 -30.54
CA GLY A 281 15.18 2.46 -31.56
C GLY A 281 14.24 1.26 -31.32
N ALA A 282 13.02 1.34 -31.87
CA ALA A 282 12.03 0.27 -31.73
C ALA A 282 12.40 -0.92 -32.65
N PRO A 283 12.42 -2.16 -32.13
CA PRO A 283 12.77 -3.31 -32.95
C PRO A 283 11.72 -3.55 -34.04
N ASN A 284 12.17 -3.72 -35.29
CA ASN A 284 11.30 -4.06 -36.40
C ASN A 284 10.93 -5.56 -36.35
N LYS A 285 9.79 -5.89 -35.75
CA LYS A 285 9.34 -7.27 -35.55
C LYS A 285 8.36 -7.71 -36.63
N LYS A 286 8.53 -8.95 -37.11
CA LYS A 286 7.57 -9.62 -38.01
C LYS A 286 6.18 -9.63 -37.36
N ARG A 287 5.12 -9.51 -38.18
CA ARG A 287 3.70 -9.55 -37.74
C ARG A 287 3.22 -10.97 -37.42
N ILE A 288 3.94 -11.65 -36.56
CA ILE A 288 3.59 -12.96 -36.01
C ILE A 288 3.45 -12.83 -34.50
N CYS A 289 2.54 -13.61 -33.93
CA CYS A 289 2.33 -13.60 -32.49
C CYS A 289 3.58 -14.11 -31.79
N VAL A 290 4.14 -13.34 -30.86
CA VAL A 290 5.33 -13.76 -30.09
C VAL A 290 5.08 -14.91 -29.11
N THR A 291 3.84 -15.38 -28.97
CA THR A 291 3.47 -16.46 -28.06
C THR A 291 3.16 -17.75 -28.81
N CYS A 292 2.33 -17.70 -29.86
CA CYS A 292 1.91 -18.89 -30.61
C CYS A 292 2.38 -18.91 -32.07
N SER A 293 3.16 -17.92 -32.51
CA SER A 293 3.64 -17.77 -33.89
C SER A 293 2.55 -17.58 -34.96
N ALA A 294 1.26 -17.55 -34.59
CA ALA A 294 0.18 -17.31 -35.53
C ALA A 294 0.29 -15.91 -36.17
N PRO A 295 -0.05 -15.76 -37.47
CA PRO A 295 -0.08 -14.45 -38.13
C PRO A 295 -1.01 -13.47 -37.41
N VAL A 296 -0.57 -12.22 -37.22
CA VAL A 296 -1.39 -11.16 -36.62
C VAL A 296 -1.93 -10.27 -37.72
N THR A 297 -3.23 -10.39 -38.00
CA THR A 297 -3.90 -9.60 -39.03
C THR A 297 -3.99 -8.13 -38.61
N SER A 298 -3.75 -7.22 -39.56
CA SER A 298 -3.73 -5.78 -39.31
C SER A 298 -5.09 -5.11 -39.47
N ARG A 299 -6.13 -5.81 -39.94
CA ARG A 299 -7.40 -5.22 -40.35
C ARG A 299 -8.58 -6.18 -40.10
N ARG A 300 -9.60 -5.69 -39.40
CA ARG A 300 -10.99 -5.97 -39.79
C ARG A 300 -11.42 -4.78 -40.66
N LEU A 301 -12.17 -5.03 -41.73
CA LEU A 301 -12.77 -3.97 -42.54
C LEU A 301 -13.63 -3.08 -41.60
N GLY A 302 -13.41 -1.78 -41.59
CA GLY A 302 -14.22 -0.81 -40.82
C GLY A 302 -13.66 -0.33 -39.48
N ASP A 303 -12.51 -0.83 -39.01
CA ASP A 303 -11.90 -0.38 -37.76
C ASP A 303 -10.75 0.63 -38.03
N PHE A 304 -11.05 1.93 -37.88
CA PHE A 304 -10.08 3.03 -38.03
C PHE A 304 -9.22 3.23 -36.75
N GLY A 305 -9.40 2.40 -35.72
CA GLY A 305 -8.58 2.44 -34.51
C GLY A 305 -7.24 1.71 -34.67
N LYS A 306 -6.14 2.29 -34.18
CA LYS A 306 -4.83 1.62 -34.08
C LYS A 306 -4.99 0.32 -33.25
N SER A 307 -4.97 -0.85 -33.90
CA SER A 307 -5.10 -2.13 -33.18
C SER A 307 -3.89 -2.33 -32.25
N ASN A 308 -4.12 -2.16 -30.94
CA ASN A 308 -3.13 -2.21 -29.86
C ASN A 308 -2.76 -3.66 -29.52
N SER A 309 -2.29 -4.39 -30.55
CA SER A 309 -1.95 -5.82 -30.54
C SER A 309 -0.47 -6.08 -30.23
N ALA A 310 0.32 -5.08 -29.86
CA ALA A 310 1.70 -5.27 -29.45
C ALA A 310 1.84 -5.35 -27.93
N CYS A 311 2.65 -6.28 -27.45
CA CYS A 311 3.12 -6.32 -26.06
C CYS A 311 3.98 -5.09 -25.79
N LYS A 312 3.71 -4.36 -24.70
CA LYS A 312 4.44 -3.14 -24.36
C LYS A 312 5.80 -3.34 -23.69
N LEU A 313 6.16 -4.59 -23.35
CA LEU A 313 7.49 -4.92 -22.80
C LEU A 313 8.46 -5.39 -23.88
N CYS A 314 8.06 -6.36 -24.71
CA CYS A 314 8.91 -6.89 -25.77
C CYS A 314 8.67 -6.25 -27.14
N PHE A 315 7.69 -5.35 -27.27
CA PHE A 315 7.29 -4.69 -28.54
C PHE A 315 6.84 -5.64 -29.66
N GLY A 316 6.62 -6.93 -29.35
CA GLY A 316 6.18 -7.92 -30.33
C GLY A 316 4.66 -7.99 -30.46
N PHE A 317 4.18 -8.43 -31.62
CA PHE A 317 2.75 -8.62 -31.88
C PHE A 317 2.19 -9.80 -31.08
N VAL A 318 0.92 -9.70 -30.69
CA VAL A 318 0.19 -10.67 -29.89
C VAL A 318 -1.20 -10.81 -30.50
N CYS A 319 -1.61 -12.04 -30.80
CA CYS A 319 -2.96 -12.30 -31.27
C CYS A 319 -3.99 -12.09 -30.14
N THR A 320 -5.28 -12.01 -30.49
CA THR A 320 -6.35 -11.79 -29.50
C THR A 320 -6.40 -12.88 -28.42
N ALA A 321 -6.10 -14.13 -28.76
CA ALA A 321 -6.10 -15.25 -27.81
C ALA A 321 -4.92 -15.22 -26.83
N CYS A 322 -3.74 -14.75 -27.25
CA CYS A 322 -2.56 -14.65 -26.39
C CYS A 322 -2.42 -13.29 -25.70
N LYS A 323 -3.34 -12.35 -25.96
CA LYS A 323 -3.31 -11.00 -25.41
C LYS A 323 -3.72 -11.01 -23.94
N ILE A 324 -2.78 -10.64 -23.07
CA ILE A 324 -3.06 -10.35 -21.67
C ILE A 324 -3.18 -8.83 -21.52
N SER A 325 -4.25 -8.37 -20.88
CA SER A 325 -4.41 -6.95 -20.57
C SER A 325 -4.41 -6.71 -19.06
N ARG A 326 -3.69 -5.68 -18.62
CA ARG A 326 -3.71 -5.18 -17.24
C ARG A 326 -4.00 -3.69 -17.23
N LYS A 327 -4.74 -3.24 -16.21
CA LYS A 327 -4.91 -1.81 -15.96
C LYS A 327 -3.73 -1.37 -15.09
N LEU A 328 -2.96 -0.41 -15.59
CA LEU A 328 -1.84 0.19 -14.86
C LEU A 328 -2.12 1.65 -14.61
N SER A 329 -1.76 2.11 -13.42
CA SER A 329 -1.86 3.50 -12.98
C SER A 329 -0.57 4.25 -13.35
N PHE A 330 -0.74 5.43 -13.94
CA PHE A 330 0.34 6.32 -14.33
C PHE A 330 0.04 7.72 -13.77
N VAL A 331 1.09 8.43 -13.35
CA VAL A 331 1.01 9.85 -13.01
C VAL A 331 1.06 10.65 -14.31
N ASP A 332 0.03 11.43 -14.56
CA ASP A 332 -0.07 12.32 -15.70
C ASP A 332 0.66 13.65 -15.43
N PRO A 333 0.95 14.47 -16.47
CA PRO A 333 1.64 15.76 -16.29
C PRO A 333 0.91 16.74 -15.38
N ASP A 334 -0.41 16.57 -15.18
CA ASP A 334 -1.23 17.33 -14.24
C ASP A 334 -1.15 16.80 -12.79
N LEU A 335 -0.23 15.85 -12.54
CA LEU A 335 0.00 15.16 -11.26
C LEU A 335 -1.19 14.32 -10.78
N LEU A 336 -2.17 14.07 -11.67
CA LEU A 336 -3.28 13.16 -11.40
C LEU A 336 -2.91 11.73 -11.82
N LEU A 337 -3.58 10.75 -11.21
CA LEU A 337 -3.45 9.36 -11.63
C LEU A 337 -4.49 9.02 -12.71
N SER A 338 -4.05 8.42 -13.80
CA SER A 338 -4.91 7.74 -14.76
C SER A 338 -4.60 6.25 -14.88
N GLN A 339 -5.66 5.44 -15.00
CA GLN A 339 -5.54 4.02 -15.28
C GLN A 339 -5.69 3.74 -16.77
N ARG A 340 -4.69 3.09 -17.35
CA ARG A 340 -4.66 2.74 -18.78
C ARG A 340 -4.59 1.23 -18.94
N LYS A 341 -5.33 0.70 -19.92
CA LYS A 341 -5.28 -0.72 -20.28
C LYS A 341 -4.05 -0.97 -21.14
N VAL A 342 -3.13 -1.78 -20.65
CA VAL A 342 -1.85 -2.10 -21.30
C VAL A 342 -1.83 -3.57 -21.74
N THR A 343 -1.35 -3.81 -22.96
CA THR A 343 -1.26 -5.14 -23.59
C THR A 343 0.09 -5.78 -23.32
N PHE A 344 0.09 -7.06 -22.94
CA PHE A 344 1.27 -7.89 -22.72
C PHE A 344 1.10 -9.28 -23.36
N CYS A 345 2.21 -9.96 -23.63
CA CYS A 345 2.22 -11.39 -23.93
C CYS A 345 2.44 -12.21 -22.65
N THR A 346 2.11 -13.50 -22.70
CA THR A 346 2.25 -14.42 -21.55
C THR A 346 3.67 -14.51 -21.01
N ALA A 347 4.67 -14.57 -21.90
CA ALA A 347 6.07 -14.67 -21.51
C ALA A 347 6.52 -13.47 -20.66
N CYS A 348 6.22 -12.24 -21.10
CA CYS A 348 6.60 -11.05 -20.34
C CYS A 348 5.81 -10.91 -19.03
N ILE A 349 4.54 -11.32 -18.97
CA ILE A 349 3.79 -11.35 -17.70
C ILE A 349 4.45 -12.35 -16.74
N SER A 350 4.76 -13.55 -17.20
CA SER A 350 5.42 -14.58 -16.39
C SER A 350 6.78 -14.12 -15.88
N GLU A 351 7.58 -13.48 -16.73
CA GLU A 351 8.86 -12.89 -16.35
C GLU A 351 8.67 -11.89 -15.20
N VAL A 352 7.77 -10.92 -15.35
CA VAL A 352 7.50 -9.91 -14.31
C VAL A 352 6.95 -10.53 -13.02
N THR A 353 6.06 -11.51 -13.12
CA THR A 353 5.54 -12.25 -11.95
C THR A 353 6.65 -13.02 -11.21
N SER A 354 7.65 -13.50 -11.94
CA SER A 354 8.81 -14.18 -11.36
C SER A 354 9.85 -13.24 -10.74
N MET A 355 9.90 -11.97 -11.17
CA MET A 355 10.86 -10.98 -10.66
C MET A 355 10.74 -10.76 -9.15
N SER A 356 11.89 -10.59 -8.50
CA SER A 356 11.98 -10.21 -7.09
C SER A 356 11.50 -8.77 -6.88
N ALA A 357 10.45 -8.60 -6.08
CA ALA A 357 9.95 -7.28 -5.70
C ALA A 357 11.00 -6.49 -4.90
N ILE A 358 11.78 -7.16 -4.05
CA ILE A 358 12.89 -6.55 -3.29
C ILE A 358 13.90 -5.88 -4.24
N ARG A 359 14.29 -6.57 -5.32
CA ARG A 359 15.24 -6.00 -6.31
C ARG A 359 14.66 -4.79 -7.03
N VAL A 360 13.38 -4.82 -7.37
CA VAL A 360 12.69 -3.69 -8.01
C VAL A 360 12.64 -2.49 -7.06
N ALA A 361 12.22 -2.71 -5.81
CA ALA A 361 12.15 -1.66 -4.80
C ALA A 361 13.52 -1.02 -4.53
N ARG A 362 14.58 -1.83 -4.40
CA ARG A 362 15.97 -1.34 -4.28
C ARG A 362 16.37 -0.45 -5.44
N ALA A 363 16.09 -0.89 -6.67
CA ALA A 363 16.42 -0.09 -7.85
C ALA A 363 15.65 1.23 -7.90
N GLN A 364 14.38 1.26 -7.46
CA GLN A 364 13.59 2.49 -7.35
C GLN A 364 14.15 3.44 -6.30
N ILE A 365 14.51 2.93 -5.11
CA ILE A 365 15.11 3.73 -4.04
C ILE A 365 16.45 4.32 -4.50
N ALA A 366 17.31 3.52 -5.13
CA ALA A 366 18.58 3.98 -5.66
C ALA A 366 18.40 5.07 -6.73
N ALA A 367 17.45 4.89 -7.66
CA ALA A 367 17.14 5.89 -8.68
C ALA A 367 16.65 7.21 -8.07
N GLN A 368 15.76 7.14 -7.09
CA GLN A 368 15.24 8.33 -6.39
C GLN A 368 16.37 9.10 -5.66
N LYS A 369 17.29 8.40 -5.00
CA LYS A 369 18.47 9.03 -4.37
C LYS A 369 19.34 9.77 -5.38
N LEU A 370 19.57 9.18 -6.55
CA LEU A 370 20.34 9.82 -7.63
C LEU A 370 19.65 11.09 -8.13
N GLU A 371 18.35 11.04 -8.40
CA GLU A 371 17.57 12.21 -8.86
C GLU A 371 17.59 13.36 -7.83
N ILE A 372 17.49 13.04 -6.53
CA ILE A 372 17.59 14.05 -5.45
C ILE A 372 18.99 14.65 -5.41
N SER A 373 20.03 13.81 -5.52
CA SER A 373 21.43 14.27 -5.53
C SER A 373 21.73 15.17 -6.74
N GLU A 374 21.26 14.81 -7.93
CA GLU A 374 21.42 15.61 -9.14
C GLU A 374 20.73 16.97 -9.03
N ARG A 375 19.49 17.00 -8.50
CA ARG A 375 18.75 18.24 -8.22
C ARG A 375 19.47 19.14 -7.21
N ALA A 376 19.98 18.55 -6.12
CA ALA A 376 20.73 19.28 -5.10
C ALA A 376 22.05 19.85 -5.64
N SER A 377 22.72 19.13 -6.55
CA SER A 377 23.91 19.63 -7.24
C SER A 377 23.57 20.76 -8.20
N PHE A 378 22.51 20.62 -9.01
CA PHE A 378 22.05 21.66 -9.93
C PHE A 378 21.67 22.97 -9.22
N MET A 379 20.93 22.88 -8.10
CA MET A 379 20.60 24.05 -7.29
C MET A 379 21.85 24.74 -6.71
N ARG A 380 22.85 23.97 -6.29
CA ARG A 380 24.13 24.52 -5.81
C ARG A 380 24.88 25.28 -6.90
N THR A 381 24.91 24.75 -8.14
CA THR A 381 25.53 25.43 -9.28
C THR A 381 24.83 26.77 -9.61
N LEU A 382 23.49 26.80 -9.58
CA LEU A 382 22.73 28.03 -9.80
C LEU A 382 22.97 29.08 -8.70
N SER A 383 23.14 28.67 -7.45
CA SER A 383 23.45 29.59 -6.34
C SER A 383 24.88 30.15 -6.42
N SER A 384 25.84 29.39 -6.96
CA SER A 384 27.22 29.88 -7.18
C SER A 384 27.33 30.86 -8.36
N ASP A 385 26.52 30.69 -9.40
CA ASP A 385 26.54 31.62 -10.54
C ASP A 385 25.94 32.99 -10.18
N ASN A 386 24.98 33.04 -9.25
CA ASN A 386 24.34 34.29 -8.82
C ASN A 386 25.18 35.10 -7.80
N SER A 387 26.29 34.55 -7.29
CA SER A 387 27.24 35.27 -6.44
C SER A 387 28.44 35.84 -7.21
N SER A 388 28.46 35.66 -8.54
CA SER A 388 29.57 36.06 -9.41
C SER A 388 29.33 37.38 -10.17
N VAL A 389 28.14 38.00 -10.04
CA VAL A 389 27.72 39.11 -10.94
C VAL A 389 27.68 40.51 -10.29
N ASP A 390 27.89 40.63 -8.97
CA ASP A 390 27.79 41.93 -8.26
C ASP A 390 29.14 42.54 -7.82
N ALA A 391 30.26 42.13 -8.42
CA ALA A 391 31.58 42.69 -8.12
C ALA A 391 32.19 43.41 -9.34
N SER A 392 31.46 44.30 -10.01
CA SER A 392 32.01 45.19 -11.06
C SER A 392 31.13 46.42 -11.31
N SER A 393 31.07 47.36 -10.36
CA SER A 393 30.93 48.80 -10.70
C SER A 393 31.04 49.69 -9.45
N SER A 394 32.23 50.21 -9.17
CA SER A 394 32.40 51.58 -8.66
C SER A 394 33.89 51.98 -8.67
N SER A 395 34.29 52.71 -9.71
CA SER A 395 35.47 53.59 -9.67
C SER A 395 35.39 54.64 -10.80
N GLY A 396 35.27 55.91 -10.42
CA GLY A 396 35.27 57.11 -11.30
C GLY A 396 33.95 57.88 -11.16
N HIS A 397 33.87 59.13 -10.70
CA HIS A 397 34.82 60.23 -10.57
C HIS A 397 34.54 61.08 -9.32
#